data_AF-A0A8I5KT76-F1
#
_entry.id   AF-A0A8I5KT76-F1
#
_cell.length_a   1.000
_cell.length_b   1.000
_cell.length_c   1.000
_cell.angle_alpha   90.00
_cell.angle_beta   90.00
_cell.angle_gamma   90.00
#
_symmetry.space_group_name_H-M   'P 1'
#
loop_
_entity.id
_entity.type
_entity.pdbx_description
1 polymer ?
#
loop_
_entity_poly.entity_id
_entity_poly.type
_entity_poly.pdbx_seq_one_letter_code
_entity_poly.pdbx_strand_id
1 'polypeptide(L)' 'MRAVLTWRDKAEHCINDIAFKPDGTQLILAAGSRLLVYDTSDGTLLQPLKGHKDTVQALCFWIS' A
#
# COMPACT_ATOMS: atom_id res chain seq x y z
N MET A 1 28.63 -3.64 1.39
CA MET A 1 27.32 -4.31 1.50
C MET A 1 26.30 -3.29 1.98
N ARG A 2 25.19 -3.08 1.28
CA ARG A 2 24.13 -2.14 1.68
C ARG A 2 22.97 -2.98 2.23
N ALA A 3 22.60 -2.78 3.49
CA ALA A 3 21.41 -3.42 4.04
C ALA A 3 20.19 -2.80 3.35
N VAL A 4 19.33 -3.64 2.76
CA VAL A 4 18.05 -3.22 2.19
C VAL A 4 16.99 -3.61 3.21
N LEU A 5 16.21 -2.64 3.67
CA LEU A 5 15.05 -2.90 4.51
C LEU A 5 14.07 -3.73 3.69
N THR A 6 13.71 -4.90 4.21
CA THR A 6 12.70 -5.78 3.60
C THR A 6 11.72 -6.22 4.68
N TRP A 7 10.44 -6.04 4.40
CA TRP A 7 9.35 -6.55 5.22
C TRP A 7 8.44 -7.39 4.33
N ARG A 8 7.71 -8.33 4.95
CA ARG A 8 6.79 -9.25 4.27
C ARG A 8 5.49 -9.29 5.04
N ASP A 9 4.39 -9.16 4.31
CA ASP A 9 3.04 -9.32 4.84
C ASP A 9 2.21 -10.21 3.91
N LYS A 10 1.16 -10.83 4.46
CA LYS A 10 0.27 -11.72 3.70
C LYS A 10 -0.88 -10.89 3.12
N ALA A 11 -0.80 -10.60 1.82
CA ALA A 11 -1.96 -10.12 1.08
C ALA A 11 -2.95 -11.28 0.86
N GLU A 12 -4.20 -11.10 1.29
CA GLU A 12 -5.27 -12.09 1.07
C GLU A 12 -5.85 -12.05 -0.35
N HIS A 13 -5.47 -11.05 -1.14
CA HIS A 13 -5.94 -10.82 -2.51
C HIS A 13 -4.77 -10.45 -3.42
N CYS A 14 -4.98 -10.61 -4.74
CA CYS A 14 -4.04 -10.10 -5.74
C CYS A 14 -3.84 -8.60 -5.55
N ILE A 15 -2.59 -8.17 -5.62
CA ILE A 15 -2.23 -6.76 -5.64
C ILE A 15 -2.32 -6.27 -7.08
N ASN A 16 -3.21 -5.31 -7.34
CA ASN A 16 -3.38 -4.76 -8.69
C ASN A 16 -2.50 -3.55 -8.93
N ASP A 17 -2.28 -2.74 -7.90
CA ASP A 17 -1.46 -1.54 -7.99
C ASP A 17 -0.90 -1.11 -6.64
N ILE A 18 0.15 -0.29 -6.67
CA ILE A 18 0.82 0.28 -5.51
C ILE A 18 1.10 1.77 -5.74
N ALA A 19 0.98 2.59 -4.69
CA ALA A 19 1.31 4.00 -4.78
C ALA A 19 2.02 4.49 -3.51
N PHE A 20 3.13 5.20 -3.69
CA PHE A 20 3.84 5.85 -2.60
C PHE A 20 3.31 7.26 -2.38
N LYS A 21 3.20 7.64 -1.10
CA LYS A 21 3.06 9.04 -0.75
C LYS A 21 4.33 9.79 -1.18
N PRO A 22 4.24 11.04 -1.68
CA PRO A 22 5.41 11.76 -2.20
C PRO A 22 6.54 11.96 -1.18
N ASP A 23 6.21 12.04 0.11
CA ASP A 23 7.19 12.15 1.20
C ASP A 23 7.84 10.81 1.57
N GLY A 24 7.42 9.72 0.93
CA GLY A 24 7.93 8.37 1.14
C GLY A 24 7.52 7.73 2.46
N THR A 25 6.69 8.38 3.29
CA THR A 25 6.31 7.88 4.62
C THR A 25 5.26 6.77 4.59
N GLN A 26 4.47 6.72 3.50
CA GLN A 26 3.38 5.78 3.35
C GLN A 26 3.39 5.09 1.99
N LEU A 27 2.95 3.84 2.01
CA LEU A 27 2.68 3.02 0.84
C LEU A 27 1.22 2.57 0.88
N ILE A 28 0.50 2.74 -0.23
CA ILE A 28 -0.86 2.21 -0.39
C ILE A 28 -0.81 1.05 -1.38
N LEU A 29 -1.41 -0.07 -1.01
CA LEU A 29 -1.61 -1.24 -1.87
C LEU A 29 -3.09 -1.39 -2.22
N ALA A 30 -3.41 -1.64 -3.49
CA ALA A 30 -4.73 -2.05 -3.93
C ALA A 30 -4.82 -3.59 -3.94
N ALA A 31 -5.55 -4.15 -2.97
CA ALA A 31 -5.71 -5.59 -2.77
C ALA A 31 -7.19 -5.99 -2.92
N GLY A 32 -7.59 -6.44 -4.13
CA GLY A 32 -9.01 -6.63 -4.45
C GLY A 32 -9.76 -5.30 -4.34
N SER A 33 -10.83 -5.25 -3.53
CA SER A 33 -11.60 -4.03 -3.25
C SER A 33 -11.11 -3.24 -2.03
N ARG A 34 -10.05 -3.72 -1.36
CA ARG A 34 -9.48 -3.11 -0.16
C ARG A 34 -8.24 -2.32 -0.52
N LEU A 35 -8.02 -1.21 0.18
CA LEU A 35 -6.73 -0.51 0.15
C LEU A 35 -6.03 -0.74 1.48
N LEU A 36 -4.74 -1.02 1.45
CA LEU A 36 -3.93 -1.24 2.64
C LEU A 36 -2.87 -0.15 2.71
N VAL A 37 -2.85 0.59 3.81
CA VAL A 37 -1.89 1.68 4.05
C VAL A 37 -0.81 1.18 4.99
N TYR A 38 0.44 1.23 4.55
CA TYR A 38 1.61 0.81 5.30
C TYR A 38 2.53 1.98 5.61
N ASP A 39 3.21 1.90 6.76
CA ASP A 39 4.40 2.69 7.05
C ASP A 39 5.61 2.08 6.33
N THR A 40 6.37 2.91 5.63
CA THR A 40 7.50 2.43 4.81
C THR A 40 8.76 2.17 5.63
N SER A 41 8.85 2.69 6.86
CA SER A 41 10.04 2.60 7.72
C SER A 41 10.21 1.22 8.36
N ASP A 42 9.10 0.53 8.63
CA ASP A 42 9.11 -0.78 9.29
C ASP A 42 8.17 -1.80 8.63
N GLY A 43 7.31 -1.37 7.70
CA GLY A 43 6.32 -2.23 7.05
C GLY A 43 5.06 -2.47 7.88
N THR A 44 4.82 -1.67 8.91
CA THR A 44 3.62 -1.77 9.74
C THR A 44 2.38 -1.39 8.94
N LEU A 45 1.34 -2.24 8.97
CA LEU A 45 0.03 -1.90 8.43
C LEU A 45 -0.62 -0.84 9.32
N LEU A 46 -0.71 0.39 8.84
CA LEU A 46 -1.31 1.52 9.56
C LEU A 46 -2.83 1.39 9.59
N GLN A 47 -3.44 1.16 8.42
CA GLN A 47 -4.90 0.98 8.33
C GLN A 47 -5.35 0.37 7.00
N PRO A 48 -6.46 -0.38 7.00
CA PRO A 48 -7.20 -0.70 5.79
C PRO A 48 -8.25 0.38 5.46
N LEU A 49 -8.26 0.87 4.22
CA LEU A 49 -9.36 1.69 3.70
C LEU A 49 -10.39 0.81 3.00
N LYS A 50 -11.67 1.07 3.29
CA LYS A 50 -12.82 0.36 2.72
C LYS A 50 -13.75 1.37 2.07
N GLY A 51 -14.44 0.95 1.02
CA GLY A 51 -15.45 1.79 0.35
C GLY A 51 -15.72 1.35 -1.08
N HIS A 52 -14.69 0.84 -1.77
CA HIS A 52 -14.87 0.25 -3.09
C HIS A 52 -15.65 -1.07 -2.97
N LYS A 53 -16.70 -1.20 -3.78
CA LYS A 53 -17.51 -2.42 -3.87
C LYS A 53 -16.90 -3.47 -4.81
N ASP A 54 -15.97 -3.05 -5.64
CA ASP A 54 -15.31 -3.86 -6.64
C ASP A 54 -13.79 -3.63 -6.59
N THR A 55 -13.07 -4.38 -7.39
CA THR A 55 -11.62 -4.44 -7.48
C THR A 55 -11.05 -3.08 -7.86
N VAL A 56 -10.15 -2.57 -7.02
CA VAL A 56 -9.39 -1.36 -7.32
C VAL A 56 -8.27 -1.73 -8.27
N GLN A 57 -8.26 -1.09 -9.44
CA GLN A 57 -7.34 -1.39 -10.53
C GLN A 57 -6.11 -0.47 -10.55
N ALA A 58 -6.27 0.78 -10.08
CA ALA A 58 -5.20 1.77 -10.13
C ALA A 58 -5.30 2.74 -8.94
N LEU A 59 -4.15 3.22 -8.50
CA LEU A 59 -3.98 4.20 -7.45
C LEU A 59 -3.16 5.38 -7.96
N CYS A 60 -3.43 6.57 -7.44
CA CYS A 60 -2.52 7.69 -7.58
C CYS A 60 -2.48 8.48 -6.28
N PHE A 61 -1.30 9.01 -5.95
CA PHE A 61 -1.19 10.04 -4.93
C PHE A 61 -1.35 11.40 -5.59
N TRP A 62 -2.29 12.18 -5.08
CA TRP A 62 -2.33 13.60 -5.38
C TRP A 62 -1.28 14.33 -4.54
N ILE A 63 -0.52 15.19 -5.20
CA ILE A 63 0.41 16.12 -4.55
C ILE A 63 -0.27 17.49 -4.60
N SER A 64 -0.55 18.11 -3.45
CA SER A 64 -0.93 19.52 -3.41
C SER A 64 0.29 20.41 -3.31
#